data_AF-A0A7Y4KES4-F1
#
_entry.id   AF-A0A7Y4KES4-F1
#
_cell.length_a   1.000
_cell.length_b   1.000
_cell.length_c   1.000
_cell.angle_alpha   90.00
_cell.angle_beta   90.00
_cell.angle_gamma   90.00
#
_symmetry.space_group_name_H-M   'P 1'
#
loop_
_entity.id
_entity.type
_entity.pdbx_description
1 polymer ?
#
loop_
_entity_poly.entity_id
_entity_poly.type
_entity_poly.pdbx_seq_one_letter_code
_entity_poly.pdbx_strand_id
1 'polypeptide(L)'
;MAPERYETLDGSTPDVTPLAAEVGLKQPLSAFTLLEGGDVFESRAGRPPAEGPAKARAYVSAKLELKPYGAPAAQVKRVQEEIARQLAGNLQLIARMEAARPLTLELIPPGHTLAKYGYPRAVSPQAAGLFWDHPDWPRARIALRQDRLESEQYLVFHEMAHAIQGLAFTQKESELIYRTMLRTYRSRAAVDEVFAIYSEREFVTGVSEHDLRAPGVYGMARQRWNEEHVFTRFVRNLYFPYKPLAGGTAGMTSSSFG
;
A
#
# COMPACT_ATOMS: atom_id res chain seq x y z
N MET A 1 22.85 -3.20 17.25
CA MET A 1 21.99 -3.13 16.05
C MET A 1 22.02 -1.69 15.58
N ALA A 2 22.46 -1.44 14.34
CA ALA A 2 22.36 -0.10 13.76
C ALA A 2 20.85 0.25 13.61
N PRO A 3 20.45 1.52 13.83
CA PRO A 3 19.06 1.91 13.66
C PRO A 3 18.64 1.67 12.20
N GLU A 4 17.49 1.04 12.01
CA GLU A 4 16.85 0.89 10.71
C GLU A 4 16.51 2.30 10.19
N ARG A 5 17.09 2.68 9.05
CA ARG A 5 16.87 3.99 8.43
C ARG A 5 15.74 3.82 7.42
N TYR A 6 14.51 4.02 7.90
CA TYR A 6 13.30 3.98 7.09
C TYR A 6 13.25 5.26 6.26
N GLU A 7 13.68 5.16 4.99
CA GLU A 7 13.62 6.17 3.91
C GLU A 7 14.27 7.55 4.18
N THR A 8 14.07 8.17 5.34
CA THR A 8 14.73 9.37 5.84
C THR A 8 15.88 9.01 6.79
N LEU A 9 16.98 9.75 6.70
CA LEU A 9 18.18 9.54 7.51
C LEU A 9 18.03 10.07 8.94
N ASP A 10 17.08 10.97 9.17
CA ASP A 10 16.79 11.62 10.45
C ASP A 10 15.55 11.05 11.15
N GLY A 11 14.85 10.10 10.52
CA GLY A 11 13.62 9.50 11.05
C GLY A 11 12.38 10.39 10.93
N SER A 12 12.44 11.47 10.14
CA SER A 12 11.27 12.26 9.80
C SER A 12 10.21 11.42 9.07
N THR A 13 8.94 11.68 9.37
CA THR A 13 7.76 11.00 8.81
C THR A 13 6.83 12.03 8.16
N PRO A 14 5.99 11.64 7.19
CA PRO A 14 5.02 12.55 6.59
C PRO A 14 4.01 13.09 7.62
N ASP A 15 3.58 14.34 7.45
CA ASP A 15 2.57 14.98 8.29
C ASP A 15 1.19 14.80 7.64
N VAL A 16 0.66 13.58 7.78
CA VAL A 16 -0.57 13.17 7.12
C VAL A 16 -1.78 13.57 7.94
N THR A 17 -2.76 14.22 7.30
CA THR A 17 -4.08 14.41 7.91
C THR A 17 -4.94 13.16 7.68
N PRO A 18 -5.33 12.43 8.74
CA PRO A 18 -6.14 11.22 8.61
C PRO A 18 -7.52 11.51 7.99
N LEU A 19 -8.16 10.47 7.46
CA LEU A 19 -9.53 10.56 6.96
C LEU A 19 -10.48 10.99 8.09
N ALA A 20 -11.40 11.92 7.78
CA ALA A 20 -12.43 12.35 8.71
C ALA A 20 -13.29 11.17 9.19
N ALA A 21 -13.59 11.13 10.49
CA ALA A 21 -14.30 10.01 11.12
C ALA A 21 -15.70 9.79 10.50
N GLU A 22 -16.37 10.88 10.13
CA GLU A 22 -17.70 10.86 9.50
C GLU A 22 -17.68 10.17 8.13
N VAL A 23 -16.59 10.33 7.38
CA VAL A 23 -16.40 9.63 6.09
C VAL A 23 -16.15 8.15 6.35
N GLY A 24 -15.29 7.82 7.33
CA GLY A 24 -15.02 6.44 7.73
C GLY A 24 -16.30 5.68 8.14
N LEU A 25 -17.19 6.34 8.88
CA LEU A 25 -18.49 5.80 9.27
C LEU A 25 -19.43 5.55 8.08
N LYS A 26 -19.45 6.44 7.09
CA LYS A 26 -20.28 6.30 5.88
C LYS A 26 -19.75 5.26 4.91
N GLN A 27 -18.44 5.00 4.94
CA GLN A 27 -17.75 4.08 4.04
C GLN A 27 -16.99 3.02 4.84
N PRO A 28 -17.65 2.12 5.59
CA PRO A 28 -16.95 1.18 6.46
C PRO A 28 -16.05 0.22 5.67
N LEU A 29 -14.83 0.02 6.15
CA LEU A 29 -13.92 -1.03 5.65
C LEU A 29 -14.02 -2.23 6.57
N SER A 30 -14.59 -3.34 6.06
CA SER A 30 -14.77 -4.57 6.84
C SER A 30 -13.46 -5.14 7.40
N ALA A 31 -12.32 -4.81 6.80
CA ALA A 31 -11.02 -5.24 7.29
C ALA A 31 -10.80 -4.87 8.76
N PHE A 32 -11.23 -3.69 9.20
CA PHE A 32 -11.01 -3.24 10.58
C PHE A 32 -11.80 -4.03 11.62
N THR A 33 -12.88 -4.73 11.24
CA THR A 33 -13.57 -5.62 12.18
C THR A 33 -12.69 -6.81 12.57
N LEU A 34 -11.75 -7.23 11.70
CA LEU A 34 -10.78 -8.30 12.00
C LEU A 34 -9.78 -7.86 13.09
N LEU A 35 -9.36 -6.59 13.05
CA LEU A 35 -8.44 -6.04 14.05
C LEU A 35 -9.15 -5.73 15.38
N GLU A 36 -10.43 -5.32 15.34
CA GLU A 36 -11.22 -5.03 16.54
C GLU A 36 -11.72 -6.30 17.26
N GLY A 37 -12.27 -7.27 16.51
CA GLY A 37 -13.00 -8.41 17.07
C GLY A 37 -12.17 -9.68 17.28
N GLY A 38 -10.97 -9.77 16.70
CA GLY A 38 -10.30 -11.06 16.52
C GLY A 38 -11.09 -11.98 15.56
N ASP A 39 -10.58 -13.19 15.34
CA ASP A 39 -10.98 -14.22 14.34
C ASP A 39 -12.45 -14.71 14.39
N VAL A 40 -13.46 -13.83 14.51
CA VAL A 40 -14.87 -14.18 14.32
C VAL A 40 -15.15 -14.15 12.82
N PHE A 41 -14.86 -15.27 12.15
CA PHE A 41 -14.97 -15.39 10.70
C PHE A 41 -16.42 -15.45 10.22
N GLU A 42 -16.80 -14.51 9.37
CA GLU A 42 -17.62 -14.86 8.20
C GLU A 42 -16.76 -14.57 6.97
N SER A 43 -16.12 -15.61 6.42
CA SER A 43 -15.53 -15.51 5.09
C SER A 43 -16.65 -15.20 4.10
N ARG A 44 -16.74 -13.93 3.66
CA ARG A 44 -17.59 -13.54 2.54
C ARG A 44 -16.92 -14.02 1.26
N ALA A 45 -17.03 -15.31 0.96
CA ALA A 45 -16.69 -15.83 -0.34
C ALA A 45 -17.65 -15.21 -1.36
N GLY A 46 -17.13 -14.33 -2.20
CA GLY A 46 -17.93 -13.53 -3.12
C GLY A 46 -17.25 -13.35 -4.47
N ARG A 47 -17.95 -12.65 -5.37
CA ARG A 47 -17.39 -12.23 -6.66
C ARG A 47 -16.76 -10.84 -6.52
N PRO A 48 -15.70 -10.53 -7.29
CA PRO A 48 -15.19 -9.17 -7.38
C PRO A 48 -16.30 -8.22 -7.87
N PRO A 49 -16.31 -6.95 -7.41
CA PRO A 49 -17.25 -5.95 -7.91
C PRO A 49 -17.01 -5.70 -9.41
N ALA A 50 -18.06 -5.82 -10.22
CA ALA A 50 -17.94 -5.70 -11.68
C ALA A 50 -17.46 -4.29 -12.11
N GLU A 51 -17.89 -3.27 -11.39
CA GLU A 51 -17.53 -1.86 -11.61
C GLU A 51 -16.17 -1.48 -11.03
N GLY A 52 -15.54 -2.33 -10.21
CA GLY A 52 -14.30 -2.04 -9.50
C GLY A 52 -13.16 -1.54 -10.40
N PRO A 53 -12.79 -2.27 -11.48
CA PRO A 53 -11.76 -1.83 -12.41
C PRO A 53 -12.06 -0.48 -13.10
N ALA A 54 -13.33 -0.22 -13.43
CA ALA A 54 -13.73 1.04 -14.07
C ALA A 54 -13.63 2.21 -13.08
N LYS A 55 -14.13 2.03 -11.85
CA LYS A 55 -14.02 3.03 -10.79
C LYS A 55 -12.58 3.34 -10.38
N ALA A 56 -11.73 2.32 -10.26
CA ALA A 56 -10.33 2.53 -9.93
C ALA A 56 -9.59 3.33 -11.02
N ARG A 57 -9.86 3.06 -12.30
CA ARG A 57 -9.31 3.87 -13.41
C ARG A 57 -9.85 5.29 -13.43
N ALA A 58 -11.14 5.48 -13.10
CA ALA A 58 -11.73 6.81 -12.97
C ALA A 58 -11.08 7.60 -11.83
N TYR A 59 -10.84 6.95 -10.68
CA TYR A 59 -10.07 7.53 -9.57
C TYR A 59 -8.68 7.98 -10.03
N VAL A 60 -7.91 7.09 -10.67
CA VAL A 60 -6.56 7.43 -11.18
C VAL A 60 -6.63 8.63 -12.13
N SER A 61 -7.64 8.70 -13.00
CA SER A 61 -7.79 9.80 -13.95
C SER A 61 -8.19 11.13 -13.29
N ALA A 62 -9.01 11.09 -12.24
CA ALA A 62 -9.61 12.28 -11.63
C ALA A 62 -8.81 12.82 -10.43
N LYS A 63 -8.14 11.95 -9.67
CA LYS A 63 -7.54 12.27 -8.37
C LYS A 63 -6.01 12.21 -8.36
N LEU A 64 -5.40 11.53 -9.34
CA LEU A 64 -3.95 11.46 -9.49
C LEU A 64 -3.46 12.45 -10.56
N GLU A 65 -2.67 13.42 -10.14
CA GLU A 65 -1.88 14.23 -11.08
C GLU A 65 -0.57 13.50 -11.38
N LEU A 66 -0.29 13.20 -12.64
CA LEU A 66 0.94 12.52 -13.02
C LEU A 66 1.99 13.52 -13.53
N LYS A 67 3.19 13.46 -12.96
CA LYS A 67 4.38 14.16 -13.44
C LYS A 67 5.42 13.14 -13.92
N PRO A 68 5.44 12.82 -15.22
CA PRO A 68 6.25 11.71 -15.73
C PRO A 68 7.74 12.06 -15.90
N TYR A 69 8.11 13.35 -15.97
CA TYR A 69 9.49 13.81 -16.16
C TYR A 69 10.29 13.02 -17.21
N GLY A 70 9.69 12.81 -18.39
CA GLY A 70 10.34 12.10 -19.50
C GLY A 70 10.27 10.57 -19.44
N ALA A 71 9.59 9.99 -18.44
CA ALA A 71 9.36 8.55 -18.37
C ALA A 71 8.66 8.02 -19.66
N PRO A 72 9.05 6.83 -20.16
CA PRO A 72 8.39 6.22 -21.31
C PRO A 72 6.89 6.02 -21.10
N ALA A 73 6.08 6.21 -22.15
CA ALA A 73 4.63 6.07 -22.07
C ALA A 73 4.16 4.69 -21.57
N ALA A 74 4.90 3.62 -21.93
CA ALA A 74 4.61 2.27 -21.44
C ALA A 74 4.82 2.15 -19.92
N GLN A 75 5.89 2.77 -19.39
CA GLN A 75 6.17 2.79 -17.95
C GLN A 75 5.11 3.60 -17.20
N VAL A 76 4.72 4.77 -17.72
CA VAL A 76 3.62 5.58 -17.20
C VAL A 76 2.33 4.77 -17.11
N LYS A 77 1.94 4.13 -18.22
CA LYS A 77 0.72 3.34 -18.30
C LYS A 77 0.74 2.18 -17.29
N ARG A 78 1.87 1.48 -17.17
CA ARG A 78 2.04 0.40 -16.19
C ARG A 78 1.81 0.89 -14.76
N VAL A 79 2.40 2.01 -14.36
CA VAL A 79 2.22 2.58 -13.02
C VAL A 79 0.74 2.90 -12.75
N GLN A 80 0.05 3.52 -13.73
CA GLN A 80 -1.38 3.80 -13.61
C GLN A 80 -2.23 2.53 -13.48
N GLU A 81 -1.90 1.49 -14.26
CA GLU A 81 -2.58 0.19 -14.21
C GLU A 81 -2.34 -0.54 -12.89
N GLU A 82 -1.13 -0.47 -12.33
CA GLU A 82 -0.79 -1.06 -11.04
C GLU A 82 -1.56 -0.38 -9.89
N ILE A 83 -1.65 0.95 -9.87
CA ILE A 83 -2.47 1.68 -8.88
C ILE A 83 -3.95 1.32 -9.02
N ALA A 84 -4.47 1.31 -10.26
CA ALA A 84 -5.86 0.93 -10.49
C ALA A 84 -6.12 -0.52 -10.03
N ARG A 85 -5.17 -1.43 -10.27
CA ARG A 85 -5.24 -2.84 -9.83
C ARG A 85 -5.28 -2.95 -8.30
N GLN A 86 -4.52 -2.12 -7.58
CA GLN A 86 -4.49 -2.13 -6.12
C GLN A 86 -5.84 -1.77 -5.50
N LEU A 87 -6.57 -0.83 -6.11
CA LEU A 87 -7.83 -0.31 -5.60
C LEU A 87 -9.07 -1.10 -6.08
N ALA A 88 -9.00 -1.72 -7.26
CA ALA A 88 -10.16 -2.26 -7.97
C ALA A 88 -10.99 -3.29 -7.19
N GLY A 89 -10.42 -3.95 -6.18
CA GLY A 89 -11.13 -4.97 -5.39
C GLY A 89 -12.07 -4.42 -4.31
N ASN A 90 -11.93 -3.15 -3.91
CA ASN A 90 -12.72 -2.61 -2.80
C ASN A 90 -13.30 -1.23 -3.13
N LEU A 91 -14.60 -1.19 -3.45
CA LEU A 91 -15.32 0.04 -3.78
C LEU A 91 -15.31 1.06 -2.64
N GLN A 92 -15.29 0.61 -1.38
CA GLN A 92 -15.34 1.52 -0.24
C GLN A 92 -13.98 2.13 0.01
N LEU A 93 -12.91 1.37 -0.26
CA LEU A 93 -11.56 1.91 -0.28
C LEU A 93 -11.40 2.97 -1.37
N ILE A 94 -11.92 2.72 -2.58
CA ILE A 94 -11.94 3.73 -3.67
C ILE A 94 -12.70 4.98 -3.21
N ALA A 95 -13.90 4.83 -2.65
CA ALA A 95 -14.71 5.96 -2.20
C ALA A 95 -14.01 6.79 -1.10
N ARG A 96 -13.27 6.12 -0.20
CA ARG A 96 -12.45 6.81 0.81
C ARG A 96 -11.29 7.57 0.19
N MET A 97 -10.56 6.96 -0.75
CA MET A 97 -9.50 7.65 -1.49
C MET A 97 -10.04 8.84 -2.30
N GLU A 98 -11.25 8.75 -2.86
CA GLU A 98 -11.92 9.86 -3.57
C GLU A 98 -12.26 11.04 -2.65
N ALA A 99 -12.62 10.75 -1.39
CA ALA A 99 -12.92 11.73 -0.35
C ALA A 99 -11.67 12.30 0.34
N ALA A 100 -10.54 11.59 0.26
CA ALA A 100 -9.28 12.00 0.82
C ALA A 100 -8.59 13.08 -0.03
N ARG A 101 -7.43 13.55 0.46
CA ARG A 101 -6.58 14.50 -0.25
C ARG A 101 -6.15 13.94 -1.61
N PRO A 102 -6.21 14.71 -2.70
CA PRO A 102 -5.70 14.27 -4.00
C PRO A 102 -4.19 14.04 -3.98
N LEU A 103 -3.72 13.21 -4.91
CA LEU A 103 -2.32 12.80 -5.02
C LEU A 103 -1.63 13.41 -6.25
N THR A 104 -0.33 13.65 -6.13
CA THR A 104 0.59 13.80 -7.27
C THR A 104 1.53 12.60 -7.29
N LEU A 105 1.69 11.95 -8.45
CA LEU A 105 2.69 10.91 -8.65
C LEU A 105 3.80 11.41 -9.56
N GLU A 106 5.02 11.38 -9.05
CA GLU A 106 6.22 11.91 -9.69
C GLU A 106 7.16 10.76 -10.09
N LEU A 107 7.40 10.59 -11.39
CA LEU A 107 8.36 9.61 -11.90
C LEU A 107 9.74 10.24 -11.99
N ILE A 108 10.55 10.09 -10.96
CA ILE A 108 11.83 10.77 -10.81
C ILE A 108 12.88 10.17 -11.77
N PRO A 109 13.50 10.99 -12.65
CA PRO A 109 14.53 10.52 -13.57
C PRO A 109 15.73 9.87 -12.87
N PRO A 110 16.42 8.93 -13.52
CA PRO A 110 17.61 8.30 -12.96
C PRO A 110 18.69 9.34 -12.59
N GLY A 111 19.35 9.13 -11.46
CA GLY A 111 20.41 10.02 -10.96
C GLY A 111 19.94 11.33 -10.33
N HIS A 112 18.63 11.63 -10.33
CA HIS A 112 18.10 12.80 -9.61
C HIS A 112 17.74 12.44 -8.17
N THR A 113 17.98 13.37 -7.24
CA THR A 113 17.55 13.23 -5.85
C THR A 113 16.09 13.69 -5.68
N LEU A 114 15.36 13.08 -4.75
CA LEU A 114 13.98 13.48 -4.44
C LEU A 114 13.92 14.91 -3.90
N ALA A 115 14.95 15.34 -3.16
CA ALA A 115 15.04 16.71 -2.64
C ALA A 115 15.01 17.79 -3.73
N LYS A 116 15.46 17.49 -4.96
CA LYS A 116 15.36 18.40 -6.12
C LYS A 116 13.92 18.74 -6.49
N TYR A 117 12.96 17.89 -6.10
CA TYR A 117 11.53 18.03 -6.38
C TYR A 117 10.71 18.51 -5.16
N GLY A 118 11.40 18.92 -4.09
CA GLY A 118 10.80 19.50 -2.90
C GLY A 118 10.58 18.54 -1.74
N TYR A 119 10.88 17.25 -1.90
CA TYR A 119 10.86 16.28 -0.80
C TYR A 119 11.93 16.61 0.27
N PRO A 120 11.80 16.10 1.50
CA PRO A 120 12.75 16.39 2.57
C PRO A 120 14.20 16.06 2.17
N ARG A 121 15.15 16.91 2.57
CA ARG A 121 16.58 16.69 2.32
C ARG A 121 17.14 15.47 3.03
N ALA A 122 16.48 15.03 4.09
CA ALA A 122 16.85 13.85 4.85
C ALA A 122 16.51 12.54 4.14
N VAL A 123 15.72 12.56 3.06
CA VAL A 123 15.42 11.36 2.28
C VAL A 123 16.71 10.75 1.74
N SER A 124 16.86 9.45 1.98
CA SER A 124 18.00 8.65 1.55
C SER A 124 18.21 8.77 0.04
N PRO A 125 19.44 9.04 -0.41
CA PRO A 125 19.79 8.99 -1.83
C PRO A 125 19.59 7.61 -2.47
N GLN A 126 19.30 6.56 -1.69
CA GLN A 126 19.02 5.22 -2.17
C GLN A 126 17.53 4.88 -2.18
N ALA A 127 16.65 5.75 -1.65
CA ALA A 127 15.21 5.51 -1.65
C ALA A 127 14.69 5.38 -3.09
N ALA A 128 14.09 4.22 -3.40
CA ALA A 128 13.51 3.91 -4.70
C ALA A 128 12.14 4.57 -4.89
N GLY A 129 11.40 4.73 -3.80
CA GLY A 129 10.12 5.42 -3.73
C GLY A 129 10.04 6.26 -2.45
N LEU A 130 8.98 7.08 -2.37
CA LEU A 130 8.60 7.78 -1.16
C LEU A 130 7.16 8.30 -1.29
N PHE A 131 6.29 7.91 -0.37
CA PHE A 131 5.08 8.67 -0.06
C PHE A 131 5.39 9.80 0.92
N TRP A 132 4.93 11.01 0.62
CA TRP A 132 5.07 12.15 1.51
C TRP A 132 3.85 13.07 1.46
N ASP A 133 3.31 13.40 2.64
CA ASP A 133 2.32 14.46 2.81
C ASP A 133 2.92 15.61 3.62
N HIS A 134 2.51 16.82 3.25
CA HIS A 134 2.91 18.05 3.92
C HIS A 134 1.74 19.03 3.89
N PRO A 135 1.38 19.69 5.02
CA PRO A 135 0.20 20.54 5.10
C PRO A 135 0.18 21.64 4.03
N ASP A 136 1.33 22.26 3.77
CA ASP A 136 1.47 23.35 2.78
C ASP A 136 1.39 22.92 1.31
N TRP A 137 1.39 21.61 1.01
CA TRP A 137 1.24 21.15 -0.38
C TRP A 137 -0.23 21.08 -0.77
N PRO A 138 -0.61 21.35 -2.03
CA PRO A 138 -2.00 21.20 -2.46
C PRO A 138 -2.43 19.72 -2.57
N ARG A 139 -1.45 18.82 -2.71
CA ARG A 139 -1.61 17.37 -2.92
C ARG A 139 -0.56 16.64 -2.09
N ALA A 140 -0.94 15.50 -1.52
CA ALA A 140 0.03 14.53 -1.04
C ALA A 140 0.78 13.94 -2.24
N ARG A 141 1.99 13.41 -2.06
CA ARG A 141 2.82 13.01 -3.21
C ARG A 141 3.42 11.63 -3.05
N ILE A 142 3.58 10.95 -4.18
CA ILE A 142 4.34 9.72 -4.31
C ILE A 142 5.47 9.97 -5.32
N ALA A 143 6.71 9.78 -4.90
CA ALA A 143 7.86 9.75 -5.80
C ALA A 143 8.20 8.29 -6.11
N LEU A 144 8.49 7.98 -7.37
CA LEU A 144 9.00 6.68 -7.81
C LEU A 144 10.19 6.91 -8.73
N ARG A 145 11.32 6.26 -8.49
CA ARG A 145 12.47 6.34 -9.38
C ARG A 145 12.26 5.52 -10.64
N GLN A 146 12.43 6.16 -11.80
CA GLN A 146 12.23 5.51 -13.10
C GLN A 146 13.15 4.30 -13.31
N ASP A 147 14.39 4.36 -12.83
CA ASP A 147 15.36 3.25 -12.92
C ASP A 147 15.02 2.04 -12.04
N ARG A 148 14.07 2.19 -11.11
CA ARG A 148 13.70 1.14 -10.15
C ARG A 148 12.40 0.41 -10.50
N LEU A 149 11.54 1.01 -11.31
CA LEU A 149 10.23 0.45 -11.67
C LEU A 149 10.30 -0.90 -12.41
N GLU A 150 11.41 -1.19 -13.09
CA GLU A 150 11.60 -2.48 -13.77
C GLU A 150 12.13 -3.56 -12.83
N SER A 151 13.10 -3.22 -11.98
CA SER A 151 13.74 -4.17 -11.07
C SER A 151 12.96 -4.40 -9.77
N GLU A 152 12.17 -3.44 -9.34
CA GLU A 152 11.45 -3.44 -8.06
C GLU A 152 9.94 -3.55 -8.32
N GLN A 153 9.49 -4.76 -8.64
CA GLN A 153 8.09 -5.06 -9.00
C GLN A 153 7.05 -4.68 -7.93
N TYR A 154 7.46 -4.46 -6.68
CA TYR A 154 6.60 -4.09 -5.57
C TYR A 154 6.42 -2.58 -5.41
N LEU A 155 7.28 -1.77 -6.04
CA LEU A 155 7.49 -0.37 -5.69
C LEU A 155 6.21 0.47 -5.75
N VAL A 156 5.42 0.31 -6.82
CA VAL A 156 4.15 1.03 -6.96
C VAL A 156 3.14 0.65 -5.88
N PHE A 157 3.04 -0.66 -5.58
CA PHE A 157 2.12 -1.16 -4.55
C PHE A 157 2.53 -0.72 -3.15
N HIS A 158 3.84 -0.67 -2.91
CA HIS A 158 4.44 -0.26 -1.64
C HIS A 158 4.11 1.21 -1.33
N GLU A 159 4.48 2.13 -2.22
CA GLU A 159 4.26 3.55 -1.97
C GLU A 159 2.77 3.93 -1.96
N MET A 160 1.98 3.27 -2.81
CA MET A 160 0.53 3.47 -2.80
C MET A 160 -0.10 2.89 -1.52
N ALA A 161 0.47 1.85 -0.92
CA ALA A 161 0.00 1.35 0.37
C ALA A 161 0.27 2.37 1.49
N HIS A 162 1.45 3.02 1.51
CA HIS A 162 1.70 4.13 2.44
C HIS A 162 0.67 5.26 2.26
N ALA A 163 0.36 5.63 1.02
CA ALA A 163 -0.67 6.62 0.73
C ALA A 163 -2.07 6.18 1.20
N ILE A 164 -2.44 4.91 1.01
CA ILE A 164 -3.71 4.35 1.49
C ILE A 164 -3.76 4.39 3.02
N GLN A 165 -2.69 3.98 3.70
CA GLN A 165 -2.64 3.98 5.16
C GLN A 165 -2.78 5.39 5.73
N GLY A 166 -2.07 6.35 5.14
CA GLY A 166 -2.11 7.74 5.58
C GLY A 166 -3.45 8.43 5.29
N LEU A 167 -4.01 8.21 4.10
CA LEU A 167 -5.11 9.05 3.58
C LEU A 167 -6.50 8.40 3.66
N ALA A 168 -6.59 7.06 3.63
CA ALA A 168 -7.88 6.36 3.60
C ALA A 168 -8.37 5.93 4.98
N PHE A 169 -7.53 6.00 6.01
CA PHE A 169 -7.86 5.52 7.34
C PHE A 169 -8.13 6.68 8.29
N THR A 170 -9.12 6.49 9.15
CA THR A 170 -9.38 7.38 10.27
C THR A 170 -8.31 7.20 11.34
N GLN A 171 -8.16 8.17 12.26
CA GLN A 171 -7.21 8.05 13.37
C GLN A 171 -7.44 6.76 14.18
N LYS A 172 -8.70 6.39 14.45
CA LYS A 172 -9.04 5.18 15.22
C LYS A 172 -8.57 3.91 14.52
N GLU A 173 -8.76 3.84 13.21
CA GLU A 173 -8.35 2.73 12.35
C GLU A 173 -6.82 2.60 12.29
N SER A 174 -6.09 3.71 12.13
CA SER A 174 -4.62 3.70 12.19
C SER A 174 -4.10 3.23 13.56
N GLU A 175 -4.70 3.66 14.66
CA GLU A 175 -4.34 3.20 16.00
C GLU A 175 -4.65 1.71 16.24
N LEU A 176 -5.60 1.11 15.51
CA LEU A 176 -5.82 -0.34 15.54
C LEU A 176 -4.67 -1.11 14.88
N ILE A 177 -4.17 -0.62 13.75
CA ILE A 177 -2.99 -1.19 13.08
C ILE A 177 -1.78 -1.12 14.01
N TYR A 178 -1.50 0.06 14.56
CA TYR A 178 -0.38 0.25 15.48
C TYR A 178 -0.48 -0.64 16.72
N ARG A 179 -1.64 -0.70 17.37
CA ARG A 179 -1.85 -1.57 18.53
C ARG A 179 -1.62 -3.05 18.23
N THR A 180 -1.99 -3.49 17.02
CA THR A 180 -1.81 -4.88 16.58
C THR A 180 -0.34 -5.21 16.36
N MET A 181 0.41 -4.30 15.73
CA MET A 181 1.73 -4.61 15.17
C MET A 181 2.91 -4.09 15.99
N LEU A 182 2.73 -3.05 16.83
CA LEU A 182 3.81 -2.40 17.58
C LEU A 182 4.53 -3.36 18.54
N ARG A 183 3.83 -4.35 19.11
CA ARG A 183 4.48 -5.35 20.00
C ARG A 183 5.54 -6.16 19.26
N THR A 184 5.35 -6.38 17.96
CA THR A 184 6.28 -7.14 17.13
C THR A 184 7.37 -6.24 16.53
N TYR A 185 6.99 -5.09 15.98
CA TYR A 185 7.88 -4.26 15.17
C TYR A 185 8.46 -3.03 15.89
N ARG A 186 8.04 -2.80 17.15
CA ARG A 186 8.64 -1.88 18.15
C ARG A 186 8.65 -0.39 17.81
N SER A 187 8.36 0.03 16.58
CA SER A 187 8.22 1.43 16.19
C SER A 187 7.09 1.65 15.19
N ARG A 188 6.52 2.85 15.13
CA ARG A 188 5.46 3.18 14.16
C ARG A 188 5.96 3.13 12.72
N ALA A 189 7.13 3.70 12.45
CA ALA A 189 7.77 3.64 11.13
C ALA A 189 7.95 2.19 10.64
N ALA A 190 8.39 1.28 11.51
CA ALA A 190 8.45 -0.14 11.18
C ALA A 190 7.08 -0.75 10.87
N VAL A 191 6.02 -0.32 11.56
CA VAL A 191 4.65 -0.81 11.30
C VAL A 191 4.12 -0.27 9.97
N ASP A 192 4.42 0.98 9.62
CA ASP A 192 4.06 1.58 8.33
C ASP A 192 4.69 0.78 7.18
N GLU A 193 5.98 0.46 7.28
CA GLU A 193 6.66 -0.43 6.34
C GLU A 193 6.02 -1.83 6.27
N VAL A 194 5.66 -2.41 7.41
CA VAL A 194 5.02 -3.73 7.44
C VAL A 194 3.67 -3.72 6.74
N PHE A 195 2.88 -2.67 6.90
CA PHE A 195 1.62 -2.51 6.18
C PHE A 195 1.86 -2.46 4.67
N ALA A 196 2.85 -1.69 4.22
CA ALA A 196 3.22 -1.61 2.82
C ALA A 196 3.69 -2.99 2.29
N ILE A 197 4.62 -3.66 2.99
CA ILE A 197 5.14 -4.99 2.60
C ILE A 197 4.04 -6.07 2.57
N TYR A 198 3.12 -6.07 3.52
CA TYR A 198 1.99 -7.01 3.49
C TYR A 198 1.04 -6.70 2.33
N SER A 199 0.89 -5.42 1.97
CA SER A 199 0.11 -5.00 0.81
C SER A 199 0.74 -5.49 -0.49
N GLU A 200 2.06 -5.40 -0.65
CA GLU A 200 2.79 -5.91 -1.83
C GLU A 200 2.41 -7.36 -2.16
N ARG A 201 2.37 -8.22 -1.14
CA ARG A 201 2.13 -9.66 -1.24
C ARG A 201 0.76 -10.03 -1.80
N GLU A 202 -0.22 -9.16 -1.66
CA GLU A 202 -1.56 -9.38 -2.23
C GLU A 202 -1.61 -9.15 -3.75
N PHE A 203 -0.59 -8.49 -4.31
CA PHE A 203 -0.53 -8.12 -5.73
C PHE A 203 0.65 -8.73 -6.48
N VAL A 204 1.69 -9.16 -5.77
CA VAL A 204 2.90 -9.74 -6.36
C VAL A 204 3.11 -11.15 -5.79
N THR A 205 3.05 -12.14 -6.68
CA THR A 205 3.04 -13.57 -6.31
C THR A 205 4.44 -14.17 -6.13
N GLY A 206 5.46 -13.63 -6.80
CA GLY A 206 6.83 -14.12 -6.68
C GLY A 206 7.62 -13.29 -5.68
N VAL A 207 8.03 -13.88 -4.56
CA VAL A 207 9.02 -13.31 -3.64
C VAL A 207 10.27 -14.16 -3.71
N SER A 208 11.40 -13.53 -4.06
CA SER A 208 12.66 -14.25 -4.24
C SER A 208 13.30 -14.61 -2.88
N GLU A 209 14.22 -15.58 -2.88
CA GLU A 209 15.02 -15.87 -1.67
C GLU A 209 15.82 -14.65 -1.21
N HIS A 210 16.27 -13.82 -2.16
CA HIS A 210 16.96 -12.57 -1.86
C HIS A 210 16.05 -11.62 -1.07
N ASP A 211 14.79 -11.46 -1.49
CA ASP A 211 13.81 -10.61 -0.81
C ASP A 211 13.50 -11.10 0.61
N LEU A 212 13.48 -12.42 0.82
CA LEU A 212 13.30 -13.04 2.14
C LEU A 212 14.50 -12.83 3.06
N ARG A 213 15.71 -12.68 2.51
CA ARG A 213 16.95 -12.43 3.26
C ARG A 213 17.24 -10.94 3.45
N ALA A 214 16.37 -10.06 2.97
CA ALA A 214 16.53 -8.62 3.16
C ALA A 214 16.66 -8.28 4.67
N PRO A 215 17.57 -7.37 5.04
CA PRO A 215 17.79 -7.05 6.45
C PRO A 215 16.58 -6.33 7.07
N GLY A 216 16.47 -6.42 8.40
CA GLY A 216 15.51 -5.65 9.21
C GLY A 216 14.05 -6.02 8.96
N VAL A 217 13.18 -5.02 9.02
CA VAL A 217 11.72 -5.17 8.83
C VAL A 217 11.35 -5.83 7.52
N TYR A 218 12.06 -5.55 6.41
CA TYR A 218 11.71 -6.08 5.09
C TYR A 218 11.72 -7.61 5.01
N GLY A 219 12.85 -8.25 5.34
CA GLY A 219 12.93 -9.71 5.35
C GLY A 219 12.04 -10.30 6.44
N MET A 220 12.02 -9.69 7.63
CA MET A 220 11.21 -10.16 8.75
C MET A 220 9.71 -10.20 8.42
N ALA A 221 9.17 -9.14 7.80
CA ALA A 221 7.76 -9.07 7.41
C ALA A 221 7.43 -10.08 6.31
N ARG A 222 8.29 -10.19 5.28
CA ARG A 222 8.08 -11.13 4.16
C ARG A 222 8.12 -12.60 4.58
N GLN A 223 8.98 -12.95 5.54
CA GLN A 223 9.06 -14.29 6.12
C GLN A 223 7.86 -14.63 7.01
N ARG A 224 7.32 -13.64 7.73
CA ARG A 224 6.16 -13.83 8.63
C ARG A 224 4.82 -13.82 7.91
N TRP A 225 4.78 -13.32 6.68
CA TRP A 225 3.56 -13.31 5.88
C TRP A 225 3.07 -14.75 5.65
N ASN A 226 1.91 -15.07 6.21
CA ASN A 226 1.18 -16.31 5.99
C ASN A 226 -0.31 -16.09 6.25
N GLU A 227 -1.17 -16.98 5.75
CA GLU A 227 -2.63 -16.84 5.86
C GLU A 227 -3.17 -17.10 7.28
N GLU A 228 -2.36 -17.62 8.20
CA GLU A 228 -2.71 -17.80 9.61
C GLU A 228 -2.59 -16.49 10.40
N HIS A 229 -1.80 -15.55 9.89
CA HIS A 229 -1.55 -14.28 10.55
C HIS A 229 -2.73 -13.32 10.36
N VAL A 230 -3.31 -12.83 11.47
CA VAL A 230 -4.46 -11.90 11.44
C VAL A 230 -4.21 -10.67 10.57
N PHE A 231 -2.98 -10.17 10.54
CA PHE A 231 -2.63 -9.00 9.73
C PHE A 231 -2.62 -9.31 8.23
N THR A 232 -2.24 -10.52 7.82
CA THR A 232 -2.39 -10.97 6.43
C THR A 232 -3.84 -10.95 6.01
N ARG A 233 -4.73 -11.49 6.86
CA ARG A 233 -6.17 -11.53 6.61
C ARG A 233 -6.78 -10.13 6.57
N PHE A 234 -6.33 -9.25 7.45
CA PHE A 234 -6.68 -7.83 7.45
C PHE A 234 -6.35 -7.18 6.10
N VAL A 235 -5.10 -7.29 5.65
CA VAL A 235 -4.65 -6.70 4.38
C VAL A 235 -5.38 -7.33 3.19
N ARG A 236 -5.60 -8.64 3.20
CA ARG A 236 -6.42 -9.31 2.17
C ARG A 236 -7.85 -8.78 2.15
N ASN A 237 -8.51 -8.67 3.30
CA ASN A 237 -9.88 -8.15 3.37
C ASN A 237 -9.95 -6.67 2.98
N LEU A 238 -8.90 -5.90 3.26
CA LEU A 238 -8.79 -4.49 2.86
C LEU A 238 -8.83 -4.35 1.34
N TYR A 239 -8.05 -5.12 0.60
CA TYR A 239 -8.01 -5.02 -0.86
C TYR A 239 -9.10 -5.83 -1.54
N PHE A 240 -9.46 -6.98 -0.96
CA PHE A 240 -10.31 -7.99 -1.56
C PHE A 240 -11.29 -8.58 -0.53
N PRO A 241 -12.30 -7.81 -0.09
CA PRO A 241 -13.26 -8.25 0.93
C PRO A 241 -14.12 -9.46 0.51
N TYR A 242 -14.05 -9.85 -0.77
CA TYR A 242 -14.74 -11.00 -1.37
C TYR A 242 -13.87 -12.27 -1.48
N LYS A 243 -12.55 -12.18 -1.22
CA LYS A 243 -11.65 -13.34 -1.22
C LYS A 243 -11.73 -14.08 0.11
N PRO A 244 -11.57 -15.42 0.11
CA PRO A 244 -11.36 -16.17 1.35
C PRO A 244 -10.16 -15.64 2.14
N LEU A 245 -10.34 -15.49 3.45
CA LEU A 245 -9.29 -14.94 4.34
C LEU A 245 -8.15 -15.92 4.59
N ALA A 246 -8.42 -17.22 4.54
CA ALA A 246 -7.43 -18.29 4.64
C ALA A 246 -7.93 -19.52 3.85
N GLY A 247 -7.01 -20.43 3.51
CA GLY A 247 -7.34 -21.73 2.93
C GLY A 247 -7.91 -21.66 1.51
N GLY A 248 -7.74 -20.53 0.82
CA GLY A 248 -8.04 -20.40 -0.59
C GLY A 248 -6.97 -21.15 -1.37
N THR A 249 -7.18 -22.44 -1.60
CA THR A 249 -6.33 -23.27 -2.45
C THR A 249 -6.01 -22.57 -3.76
N ALA A 250 -4.77 -22.12 -3.90
CA ALA A 250 -4.14 -22.00 -5.19
C ALA A 250 -4.10 -23.43 -5.79
N GLY A 251 -5.02 -23.72 -6.71
CA GLY A 251 -4.93 -24.90 -7.58
C GLY A 251 -5.37 -26.23 -6.98
N MET A 252 -6.67 -26.40 -6.72
CA MET A 252 -7.33 -27.68 -7.04
C MET A 252 -8.19 -27.47 -8.28
N THR A 253 -7.54 -27.42 -9.44
CA THR A 253 -8.20 -27.85 -10.68
C THR A 253 -8.42 -29.35 -10.54
N SER A 254 -9.65 -29.78 -10.25
CA SER A 254 -10.02 -31.17 -10.50
C SER A 254 -9.85 -31.40 -12.00
N SER A 255 -8.89 -32.27 -12.35
CA SER A 255 -8.79 -32.84 -13.68
C SER A 255 -10.09 -33.58 -14.00
N SER A 256 -10.97 -32.95 -14.77
CA SER A 256 -12.04 -33.66 -15.45
C SER A 256 -11.45 -34.22 -16.75
N PHE A 257 -10.93 -35.44 -16.67
CA PHE A 257 -10.99 -36.35 -17.81
C PHE A 257 -12.42 -36.85 -17.90
N GLY A 258 -13.03 -36.59 -19.06
CA GLY A 258 -14.29 -37.13 -19.54
C GLY A 258 -14.32 -36.87 -21.04
#